data_AF-A0A353VWA7-F1
#
_entry.id   AF-A0A353VWA7-F1
#
_cell.length_a   1.000
_cell.length_b   1.000
_cell.length_c   1.000
_cell.angle_alpha   90.00
_cell.angle_beta   90.00
_cell.angle_gamma   90.00
#
_symmetry.space_group_name_H-M   'P 1'
#
loop_
_entity.id
_entity.type
_entity.pdbx_description
1 polymer ?
#
loop_
_entity_poly.entity_id
_entity_poly.type
_entity_poly.pdbx_seq_one_letter_code
_entity_poly.pdbx_strand_id
1 'polypeptide(L)' 'FNWISEKGGIDSYEMFKTFNCGVGLVLCVEQNNAEKIINYLNDNGETAWLIGEVVENNKKSKVQLK' A
#
# COMPACT_ATOMS: atom_id res chain seq x y z
N PHE A 1 4.78 -8.13 -11.00
CA PHE A 1 3.51 -7.66 -11.61
C PHE A 1 3.71 -6.97 -12.96
N ASN A 2 4.85 -6.32 -13.21
CA ASN A 2 5.15 -5.67 -14.49
C ASN A 2 4.97 -6.58 -15.70
N TRP A 3 5.50 -7.81 -15.66
CA TRP A 3 5.32 -8.78 -16.76
C TRP A 3 3.84 -9.07 -17.08
N ILE A 4 2.99 -9.19 -16.04
CA ILE A 4 1.55 -9.42 -16.23
C ILE A 4 0.88 -8.19 -16.84
N SER A 5 1.21 -6.99 -16.34
CA SER A 5 0.68 -5.73 -16.89
C SER A 5 1.08 -5.56 -18.35
N GLU A 6 2.36 -5.76 -18.69
CA GLU A 6 2.89 -5.61 -20.04
C GLU A 6 2.30 -6.64 -21.02
N LYS A 7 2.24 -7.93 -20.63
CA LYS A 7 1.71 -8.98 -21.50
C LYS A 7 0.20 -8.96 -21.63
N GLY A 8 -0.51 -8.54 -20.59
CA GLY A 8 -1.96 -8.41 -20.60
C GLY A 8 -2.47 -7.09 -21.17
N GLY A 9 -1.60 -6.10 -21.41
CA GLY A 9 -2.01 -4.75 -21.81
C GLY A 9 -2.92 -4.09 -20.76
N ILE A 10 -2.68 -4.39 -19.47
CA ILE A 10 -3.55 -3.94 -18.37
C ILE A 10 -3.08 -2.58 -17.88
N ASP A 11 -3.99 -1.62 -17.86
CA ASP A 11 -3.75 -0.29 -17.31
C ASP A 11 -3.40 -0.36 -15.81
N SER A 12 -2.52 0.54 -15.37
CA SER A 12 -2.03 0.60 -13.99
C SER A 12 -3.17 0.73 -12.96
N TYR A 13 -4.25 1.47 -13.28
CA TYR A 13 -5.39 1.59 -12.38
C TYR A 13 -6.12 0.25 -12.19
N GLU A 14 -6.34 -0.50 -13.27
CA GLU A 14 -6.96 -1.83 -13.20
C GLU A 14 -6.02 -2.86 -12.54
N MET A 15 -4.70 -2.70 -12.69
CA MET A 15 -3.71 -3.50 -11.95
C MET A 15 -3.88 -3.33 -10.43
N PHE A 16 -3.99 -2.11 -9.91
CA PHE A 16 -4.16 -1.85 -8.48
C PHE A 16 -5.53 -2.30 -7.94
N LYS A 17 -6.54 -2.34 -8.79
CA LYS A 17 -7.88 -2.80 -8.40
C LYS A 17 -7.99 -4.32 -8.31
N THR A 18 -7.18 -5.03 -9.10
CA THR A 18 -7.26 -6.49 -9.26
C THR A 18 -6.17 -7.24 -8.51
N PHE A 19 -4.96 -6.68 -8.48
CA PHE A 19 -3.78 -7.30 -7.89
C PHE A 19 -3.26 -6.49 -6.71
N ASN A 20 -2.61 -7.17 -5.78
CA ASN A 20 -2.01 -6.54 -4.61
C ASN A 20 -0.76 -5.70 -4.92
N CYS A 21 -0.19 -5.87 -6.13
CA CYS A 21 1.01 -5.18 -6.60
C CYS A 21 2.20 -5.22 -5.62
N GLY A 22 2.33 -6.29 -4.82
CA GLY A 22 3.40 -6.48 -3.84
C GLY A 22 3.06 -6.09 -2.41
N VAL A 23 1.85 -5.60 -2.13
CA VAL A 23 1.39 -5.23 -0.77
C VAL A 23 0.27 -6.16 -0.33
N GLY A 24 0.61 -7.17 0.48
CA GLY A 24 -0.37 -8.16 0.96
C GLY A 24 -1.23 -7.68 2.15
N LEU A 25 -0.73 -6.70 2.91
CA LEU A 25 -1.36 -6.22 4.13
C LEU A 25 -1.11 -4.72 4.31
N VAL A 26 -2.09 -4.00 4.85
CA VAL A 26 -1.98 -2.60 5.26
C VAL A 26 -2.42 -2.50 6.71
N LEU A 27 -1.60 -1.85 7.54
CA LEU A 27 -1.91 -1.56 8.94
C LEU A 27 -2.13 -0.06 9.11
N CYS A 28 -3.29 0.32 9.67
CA CYS A 28 -3.56 1.69 10.10
C CYS A 28 -3.17 1.83 11.56
N VAL A 29 -2.19 2.68 11.84
CA VAL A 29 -1.60 2.86 13.18
C VAL A 29 -1.50 4.34 13.51
N GLU A 30 -1.35 4.67 14.79
CA GLU A 30 -1.01 6.03 15.19
C GLU A 30 0.35 6.43 14.63
N GLN A 31 0.45 7.68 14.15
CA GLN A 31 1.66 8.20 13.50
C GLN A 31 2.92 8.05 14.37
N ASN A 32 2.78 8.29 15.68
CA ASN A 32 3.89 8.21 16.64
C ASN A 32 4.41 6.77 16.83
N ASN A 33 3.63 5.76 16.46
CA ASN A 33 4.00 4.34 16.57
C ASN A 33 4.50 3.75 15.25
N ALA A 34 4.34 4.46 14.13
CA ALA A 34 4.59 3.92 12.79
C ALA A 34 6.01 3.37 12.63
N GLU A 35 7.03 4.15 12.97
CA GLU A 35 8.44 3.75 12.83
C GLU A 35 8.78 2.54 13.70
N LYS A 36 8.32 2.53 14.96
CA LYS A 36 8.51 1.40 15.87
C LYS A 36 7.91 0.10 15.32
N ILE A 37 6.71 0.19 14.75
CA ILE A 37 6.01 -0.98 14.18
C ILE A 37 6.70 -1.45 12.91
N ILE A 38 7.13 -0.53 12.03
CA ILE A 38 7.90 -0.86 10.82
C ILE A 38 9.17 -1.62 11.20
N ASN A 39 9.95 -1.09 12.15
CA ASN A 39 11.19 -1.73 12.59
C ASN A 39 10.92 -3.11 13.19
N TYR A 40 9.92 -3.23 14.07
CA TYR A 40 9.52 -4.52 14.65
C TYR A 40 9.16 -5.55 13.57
N LEU A 41 8.38 -5.18 12.56
CA LEU A 41 7.99 -6.09 11.48
C LEU A 41 9.22 -6.52 10.66
N ASN A 42 10.09 -5.57 10.31
CA ASN A 42 11.32 -5.84 9.57
C ASN A 42 12.28 -6.76 10.35
N ASP A 43 12.42 -6.55 11.67
CA ASP A 43 13.23 -7.40 12.55
C ASP A 43 12.68 -8.84 12.64
N ASN A 44 11.39 -9.03 12.37
CA ASN A 44 10.72 -10.34 12.34
C ASN A 44 10.65 -10.94 10.90
N GLY A 45 11.37 -10.37 9.94
CA GLY A 45 11.51 -10.92 8.59
C GLY A 45 10.42 -10.52 7.61
N GLU A 46 9.54 -9.59 7.98
CA GLU A 46 8.59 -8.97 7.05
C GLU A 46 9.25 -7.84 6.26
N THR A 47 8.61 -7.42 5.17
CA THR A 47 9.00 -6.19 4.44
C THR A 47 7.95 -5.12 4.68
N ALA A 48 8.18 -4.26 5.67
CA ALA A 48 7.29 -3.17 6.06
C ALA A 48 7.90 -1.80 5.75
N TRP A 49 7.06 -0.88 5.27
CA TRP A 49 7.41 0.52 5.03
C TRP A 49 6.18 1.41 5.16
N LEU A 50 6.40 2.73 5.28
CA LEU A 50 5.32 3.70 5.26
C LEU A 50 4.74 3.81 3.85
N ILE A 51 3.55 3.26 3.64
CA ILE A 51 2.87 3.28 2.33
C ILE A 51 2.06 4.56 2.08
N GLY A 52 1.64 5.26 3.14
CA GLY A 52 0.84 6.47 3.03
C GLY A 52 0.22 6.89 4.37
N GLU A 53 -0.77 7.77 4.28
CA GLU A 53 -1.46 8.37 5.42
C GLU A 53 -2.98 8.41 5.21
N VAL A 54 -3.73 8.43 6.32
CA VAL A 54 -5.17 8.68 6.30
C VAL A 54 -5.37 10.17 6.60
N VAL A 55 -5.98 10.87 5.66
CA VAL A 55 -6.29 12.30 5.78
C VAL A 55 -7.81 12.51 5.85
N GLU A 56 -8.22 13.53 6.59
CA GLU A 56 -9.62 13.94 6.59
C GLU A 56 -10.05 14.37 5.18
N ASN A 57 -11.24 13.94 4.78
CA ASN A 57 -11.79 14.28 3.48
C ASN A 57 -13.29 14.53 3.60
N ASN A 58 -13.73 15.74 3.23
CA ASN A 58 -15.12 16.18 3.32
C ASN A 58 -16.00 15.63 2.17
N LYS A 59 -15.49 14.66 1.40
CA LYS A 59 -16.18 14.02 0.27
C LYS A 59 -16.15 12.50 0.44
N LYS A 60 -16.62 11.79 -0.58
CA LYS A 60 -16.58 10.32 -0.60
C LYS A 60 -15.14 9.81 -0.42
N SER A 61 -14.96 8.84 0.48
CA SER A 61 -13.68 8.16 0.71
C SER A 61 -13.10 7.67 -0.61
N LYS A 62 -11.86 8.04 -0.89
CA LYS A 62 -11.16 7.70 -2.13
C LYS A 62 -9.70 7.41 -1.80
N VAL A 63 -9.20 6.29 -2.31
CA VAL A 63 -7.76 6.02 -2.36
C VAL A 63 -7.16 6.88 -3.48
N GLN A 64 -6.16 7.69 -3.14
CA GLN A 64 -5.40 8.47 -4.11
C GLN A 64 -3.99 7.90 -4.19
N LEU A 65 -3.64 7.44 -5.39
CA LEU A 65 -2.27 7.08 -5.73
C LEU A 65 -1.59 8.38 -6.19
N LYS A 66 -0.51 8.77 -5.53
CA LYS A 66 0.32 9.92 -5.91
C LYS A 66 1.52 9.45 -6.69
#